data_AF-A0A9W3FCP5-F1
#
_entry.id   AF-A0A9W3FCP5-F1
#
_cell.length_a   1.000
_cell.length_b   1.000
_cell.length_c   1.000
_cell.angle_alpha   90.00
_cell.angle_beta   90.00
_cell.angle_gamma   90.00
#
_symmetry.space_group_name_H-M   'P 1'
#
loop_
_entity.id
_entity.type
_entity.pdbx_description
1 polymer ?
#
loop_
_entity_poly.entity_id
_entity_poly.type
_entity_poly.pdbx_seq_one_letter_code
_entity_poly.pdbx_strand_id
1 'polypeptide(L)'
;MSTVIQKPGGGFRMYSKGASEIILRKCNRILDKKGEAVPFKSKDRDEMIRAVIEPMASEGLRTICIAYRDFSVEPLWDNEAEILTELTCIAVVGIEDPVRPEVPEAIAKCKRAGITVRMVTGDNINTARAIATKCGILTPGDDLLCLEGKEFNRLIRNEKGEVEQEELDKIWPRLRVLARSSPTDKHTLVKGIIDSTVGEQRQVVAVTGDGTNDGPALKKADVGFAMGIAGTDGGKGARKQIIIT
;
A
#
# COMPACT_ATOMS: atom_id res chain seq x y z
N MET A 1 3.81 -6.57 -11.57
CA MET A 1 3.38 -6.42 -12.98
C MET A 1 4.54 -6.84 -13.85
N SER A 2 4.28 -7.64 -14.87
CA SER A 2 5.31 -8.13 -15.78
C SER A 2 4.91 -7.92 -17.23
N THR A 3 5.90 -7.85 -18.10
CA THR A 3 5.72 -7.82 -19.56
C THR A 3 6.76 -8.74 -20.19
N VAL A 4 6.41 -9.36 -21.30
CA VAL A 4 7.27 -10.30 -22.01
C VAL A 4 7.55 -9.75 -23.40
N ILE A 5 8.81 -9.82 -23.80
CA ILE A 5 9.24 -9.52 -25.16
C ILE A 5 9.99 -10.73 -25.75
N GLN A 6 9.83 -10.94 -27.04
CA GLN A 6 10.65 -11.89 -27.79
C GLN A 6 12.00 -11.24 -28.12
N LYS A 7 13.10 -11.99 -27.93
CA LYS A 7 14.44 -11.47 -28.22
C LYS A 7 14.81 -11.67 -29.70
N PRO A 8 15.58 -10.77 -30.32
CA PRO A 8 16.01 -10.91 -31.73
C PRO A 8 16.79 -12.19 -32.05
N GLY A 9 17.48 -12.77 -31.07
CA GLY A 9 18.24 -14.03 -31.20
C GLY A 9 17.48 -15.29 -30.77
N GLY A 10 16.15 -15.21 -30.62
CA GLY A 10 15.33 -16.29 -30.07
C GLY A 10 15.21 -16.25 -28.54
N GLY A 11 14.21 -16.97 -28.04
CA GLY A 11 13.81 -16.93 -26.64
C GLY A 11 13.07 -15.65 -26.24
N PHE A 12 12.83 -15.52 -24.95
CA PHE A 12 11.98 -14.50 -24.35
C PHE A 12 12.72 -13.77 -23.22
N ARG A 13 12.38 -12.51 -23.01
CA ARG A 13 12.75 -11.76 -21.81
C ARG A 13 11.49 -11.24 -21.15
N MET A 14 11.29 -11.62 -19.90
CA MET A 14 10.27 -11.06 -19.05
C MET A 14 10.88 -9.93 -18.22
N TYR A 15 10.31 -8.74 -18.28
CA TYR A 15 10.57 -7.67 -17.32
C TYR A 15 9.50 -7.69 -16.24
N SER A 16 9.89 -7.47 -15.00
CA SER A 16 8.98 -7.34 -13.88
C SER A 16 9.29 -6.09 -13.08
N LYS A 17 8.23 -5.38 -12.68
CA LYS A 17 8.29 -4.29 -11.72
C LYS A 17 7.30 -4.52 -10.57
N GLY A 18 7.69 -4.08 -9.39
CA GLY A 18 6.85 -4.17 -8.19
C GLY A 18 7.53 -3.58 -6.97
N ALA A 19 6.87 -3.74 -5.82
CA ALA A 19 7.41 -3.30 -4.54
C ALA A 19 8.81 -3.89 -4.34
N SER A 20 9.74 -3.01 -3.98
CA SER A 20 11.18 -3.28 -4.08
C SER A 20 11.63 -4.55 -3.34
N GLU A 21 11.19 -4.71 -2.10
CA GLU A 21 11.45 -5.83 -1.21
C GLU A 21 10.81 -7.15 -1.67
N ILE A 22 9.69 -7.08 -2.42
CA ILE A 22 9.02 -8.28 -2.95
C ILE A 22 9.79 -8.82 -4.15
N ILE A 23 10.14 -7.94 -5.10
CA ILE A 23 10.86 -8.33 -6.31
C ILE A 23 12.30 -8.74 -5.97
N LEU A 24 12.99 -8.02 -5.08
CA LEU A 24 14.35 -8.37 -4.68
C LEU A 24 14.44 -9.78 -4.09
N ARG A 25 13.45 -10.22 -3.28
CA ARG A 25 13.41 -11.59 -2.75
C ARG A 25 13.33 -12.66 -3.83
N LYS A 26 12.81 -12.32 -5.01
CA LYS A 26 12.75 -13.19 -6.20
C LYS A 26 14.01 -13.11 -7.07
N CYS A 27 14.96 -12.24 -6.73
CA CYS A 27 16.20 -12.06 -7.50
C CYS A 27 17.34 -12.93 -6.95
N ASN A 28 18.04 -13.65 -7.83
CA ASN A 28 19.28 -14.38 -7.53
C ASN A 28 20.52 -13.76 -8.20
N ARG A 29 20.31 -12.75 -9.06
CA ARG A 29 21.36 -11.97 -9.72
C ARG A 29 21.05 -10.48 -9.66
N ILE A 30 22.08 -9.66 -9.89
CA ILE A 30 21.98 -8.20 -10.01
C ILE A 30 22.89 -7.74 -11.15
N LEU A 31 22.49 -6.70 -11.87
CA LEU A 31 23.37 -6.05 -12.84
C LEU A 31 24.42 -5.21 -12.12
N ASP A 32 25.69 -5.44 -12.45
CA ASP A 32 26.78 -4.61 -11.98
C ASP A 32 26.92 -3.32 -12.81
N LYS A 33 27.92 -2.49 -12.49
CA LYS A 33 28.22 -1.24 -13.19
C LYS A 33 28.60 -1.41 -14.67
N LYS A 34 28.93 -2.62 -15.11
CA LYS A 34 29.25 -2.96 -16.51
C LYS A 34 28.04 -3.52 -17.25
N GLY A 35 26.92 -3.71 -16.55
CA GLY A 35 25.73 -4.38 -17.09
C GLY A 35 25.82 -5.90 -17.09
N GLU A 36 26.75 -6.47 -16.34
CA GLU A 36 26.90 -7.93 -16.21
C GLU A 36 26.07 -8.46 -15.04
N ALA A 37 25.35 -9.56 -15.27
CA ALA A 37 24.56 -10.19 -14.22
C ALA A 37 25.47 -10.97 -13.27
N VAL A 38 25.71 -10.44 -12.07
CA VAL A 38 26.53 -11.09 -11.04
C VAL A 38 25.65 -11.79 -9.99
N PRO A 39 26.16 -12.79 -9.26
CA PRO A 39 25.42 -13.44 -8.18
C PRO A 39 24.93 -12.43 -7.14
N PHE A 40 23.67 -12.56 -6.72
CA PHE A 40 23.05 -11.70 -5.73
C PHE A 40 22.52 -12.57 -4.59
N LYS A 41 23.34 -12.71 -3.54
CA LYS A 41 23.08 -13.64 -2.43
C LYS A 41 22.07 -13.03 -1.46
N SER A 42 21.59 -13.84 -0.51
CA SER A 42 20.63 -13.35 0.49
C SER A 42 21.18 -12.18 1.30
N LYS A 43 22.45 -12.28 1.72
CA LYS A 43 23.11 -11.19 2.46
C LYS A 43 23.13 -9.88 1.66
N ASP A 44 23.36 -9.93 0.35
CA ASP A 44 23.41 -8.75 -0.51
C ASP A 44 22.01 -8.14 -0.67
N ARG A 45 20.97 -8.98 -0.77
CA ARG A 45 19.56 -8.55 -0.79
C ARG A 45 19.17 -7.86 0.52
N ASP A 46 19.51 -8.49 1.63
CA ASP A 46 19.17 -7.99 2.97
C ASP A 46 19.88 -6.65 3.22
N GLU A 47 21.14 -6.52 2.80
CA GLU A 47 21.88 -5.27 2.85
C GLU A 47 21.26 -4.19 1.95
N MET A 48 20.86 -4.52 0.72
CA MET A 48 20.18 -3.56 -0.17
C MET A 48 18.84 -3.08 0.42
N ILE A 49 18.09 -3.97 1.06
CA ILE A 49 16.84 -3.61 1.74
C ILE A 49 17.14 -2.63 2.87
N ARG A 50 18.09 -2.97 3.74
CA ARG A 50 18.40 -2.19 4.94
C ARG A 50 19.09 -0.86 4.66
N ALA A 51 20.07 -0.85 3.74
CA ALA A 51 20.92 0.31 3.49
C ALA A 51 20.35 1.27 2.44
N VAL A 52 19.42 0.82 1.59
CA VAL A 52 18.89 1.64 0.48
C VAL A 52 17.37 1.79 0.56
N ILE A 53 16.63 0.68 0.59
CA ILE A 53 15.16 0.73 0.51
C ILE A 53 14.53 1.30 1.78
N GLU A 54 14.98 0.87 2.95
CA GLU A 54 14.44 1.35 4.23
C GLU A 54 14.65 2.86 4.43
N PRO A 55 15.84 3.44 4.16
CA PRO A 55 16.04 4.88 4.16
C PRO A 55 15.13 5.62 3.17
N MET A 56 15.07 5.16 1.91
CA MET A 56 14.18 5.77 0.91
C MET A 56 12.71 5.76 1.36
N ALA A 57 12.23 4.63 1.87
CA ALA A 57 10.87 4.52 2.37
C ALA A 57 10.63 5.40 3.61
N SER A 58 11.62 5.54 4.49
CA SER A 58 11.53 6.42 5.67
C SER A 58 11.49 7.91 5.31
N GLU A 59 12.01 8.28 4.15
CA GLU A 59 11.84 9.61 3.57
C GLU A 59 10.48 9.79 2.88
N GLY A 60 9.65 8.75 2.82
CA GLY A 60 8.33 8.78 2.19
C GLY A 60 8.36 8.49 0.69
N LEU A 61 9.46 7.94 0.16
CA LEU A 61 9.54 7.53 -1.24
C LEU A 61 8.81 6.18 -1.43
N ARG A 62 8.11 6.04 -2.56
CA ARG A 62 7.61 4.76 -3.06
C ARG A 62 8.73 4.04 -3.78
N THR A 63 9.21 2.93 -3.21
CA THR A 63 10.33 2.16 -3.76
C THR A 63 9.85 1.06 -4.72
N ILE A 64 10.38 1.05 -5.93
CA ILE A 64 10.06 0.07 -6.97
C ILE A 64 11.35 -0.60 -7.42
N CYS A 65 11.36 -1.94 -7.46
CA CYS A 65 12.43 -2.71 -8.08
C CYS A 65 12.02 -3.13 -9.48
N ILE A 66 12.96 -3.00 -10.41
CA ILE A 66 12.85 -3.43 -11.80
C ILE A 66 13.82 -4.59 -11.98
N ALA A 67 13.32 -5.71 -12.48
CA ALA A 67 14.10 -6.92 -12.70
C ALA A 67 13.72 -7.58 -14.03
N TYR A 68 14.55 -8.50 -14.50
CA TYR A 68 14.22 -9.32 -15.68
C TYR A 68 14.59 -10.78 -15.50
N ARG A 69 14.04 -11.64 -16.35
CA ARG A 69 14.49 -13.02 -16.55
C ARG A 69 14.41 -13.40 -18.01
N ASP A 70 15.41 -14.15 -18.45
CA ASP A 70 15.47 -14.70 -19.80
C ASP A 70 15.02 -16.15 -19.80
N PHE A 71 14.26 -16.52 -20.83
CA PHE A 71 13.78 -17.87 -21.06
C PHE A 71 14.20 -18.32 -22.46
N SER A 72 14.78 -19.50 -22.58
CA SER A 72 15.18 -20.06 -23.88
C SER A 72 13.99 -20.59 -24.67
N VAL A 73 12.97 -21.10 -23.96
CA VAL A 73 11.71 -21.64 -24.49
C VAL A 73 10.56 -20.88 -23.84
N GLU A 74 9.43 -20.78 -24.52
CA GLU A 74 8.22 -20.16 -23.96
C GLU A 74 7.72 -20.97 -22.75
N PRO A 75 7.72 -20.41 -21.53
CA PRO A 75 7.10 -21.04 -20.37
C PRO A 75 5.57 -20.87 -20.42
N LEU A 76 4.88 -21.57 -19.52
CA LEU A 76 3.45 -21.31 -19.29
C LEU A 76 3.28 -19.98 -18.56
N TRP A 77 2.97 -18.90 -19.29
CA TRP A 77 2.92 -17.54 -18.74
C TRP A 77 1.89 -17.34 -17.61
N ASP A 78 0.85 -18.18 -17.57
CA ASP A 78 -0.15 -18.13 -16.51
C ASP A 78 0.37 -18.71 -15.18
N ASN A 79 1.48 -19.44 -15.20
CA ASN A 79 2.12 -19.96 -13.99
C ASN A 79 3.06 -18.92 -13.35
N GLU A 80 2.48 -17.91 -12.68
CA GLU A 80 3.23 -16.81 -12.06
C GLU A 80 4.31 -17.31 -11.08
N ALA A 81 4.04 -18.40 -10.34
CA ALA A 81 4.95 -18.98 -9.37
C ALA A 81 6.24 -19.51 -10.01
N GLU A 82 6.15 -20.03 -11.23
CA GLU A 82 7.29 -20.53 -11.99
C GLU A 82 8.08 -19.38 -12.63
N ILE A 83 7.38 -18.44 -13.27
CA ILE A 83 8.04 -17.38 -14.04
C ILE A 83 8.67 -16.30 -13.14
N LEU A 84 8.04 -15.93 -12.02
CA LEU A 84 8.52 -14.91 -11.08
C LEU A 84 9.48 -15.46 -10.02
N THR A 85 10.51 -16.15 -10.47
CA THR A 85 11.65 -16.64 -9.68
C THR A 85 12.94 -16.38 -10.44
N GLU A 86 14.09 -16.49 -9.78
CA GLU A 86 15.43 -16.37 -10.42
C GLU A 86 15.62 -15.09 -11.26
N LEU A 87 15.07 -13.98 -10.77
CA LEU A 87 15.15 -12.71 -11.47
C LEU A 87 16.56 -12.11 -11.36
N THR A 88 16.92 -11.28 -12.33
CA THR A 88 18.09 -10.40 -12.29
C THR A 88 17.62 -8.98 -11.97
N CYS A 89 18.00 -8.47 -10.81
CA CYS A 89 17.73 -7.09 -10.40
C CYS A 89 18.47 -6.12 -11.33
N ILE A 90 17.76 -5.14 -11.88
CA ILE A 90 18.32 -4.07 -12.71
C ILE A 90 18.57 -2.85 -11.84
N ALA A 91 17.52 -2.38 -11.17
CA ALA A 91 17.55 -1.15 -10.40
C ALA A 91 16.45 -1.13 -9.34
N VAL A 92 16.70 -0.36 -8.28
CA VAL A 92 15.69 0.11 -7.34
C VAL A 92 15.58 1.62 -7.51
N VAL A 93 14.35 2.11 -7.65
CA VAL A 93 14.06 3.54 -7.75
C VAL A 93 13.16 3.96 -6.60
N GLY A 94 13.44 5.14 -6.04
CA GLY A 94 12.54 5.83 -5.11
C GLY A 94 11.77 6.91 -5.86
N ILE A 95 10.45 6.87 -5.78
CA ILE A 95 9.56 7.84 -6.42
C ILE A 95 8.87 8.65 -5.32
N GLU A 96 9.01 9.97 -5.35
CA GLU A 96 8.28 10.84 -4.43
C GLU A 96 6.91 11.18 -5.01
N ASP A 97 5.88 11.04 -4.16
CA ASP A 97 4.56 11.63 -4.40
C ASP A 97 4.38 12.74 -3.34
N PRO A 98 4.62 14.01 -3.69
CA PRO A 98 4.74 15.07 -2.72
C PRO A 98 3.40 15.35 -2.04
N VAL A 99 3.44 15.55 -0.72
CA VAL A 99 2.28 16.00 0.06
C VAL A 99 1.89 17.40 -0.42
N ARG A 100 0.60 17.59 -0.72
CA ARG A 100 0.09 18.91 -1.11
C ARG A 100 0.28 19.92 0.04
N PRO A 101 0.76 21.15 -0.22
CA PRO A 101 1.09 22.12 0.84
C PRO A 101 -0.03 22.42 1.84
N GLU A 102 -1.28 22.35 1.40
CA GLU A 102 -2.48 22.61 2.20
C GLU A 102 -2.88 21.47 3.15
N VAL A 103 -2.37 20.25 2.92
CA VAL A 103 -2.79 19.05 3.67
C VAL A 103 -2.48 19.15 5.16
N PRO A 104 -1.26 19.50 5.62
CA PRO A 104 -0.97 19.57 7.05
C PRO A 104 -1.90 20.53 7.81
N GLU A 105 -2.22 21.69 7.24
CA GLU A 105 -3.13 22.65 7.86
C GLU A 105 -4.58 22.12 7.91
N ALA A 106 -5.04 21.43 6.85
CA ALA A 106 -6.34 20.79 6.82
C ALA A 106 -6.46 19.69 7.90
N ILE A 107 -5.43 18.86 8.06
CA ILE A 107 -5.38 17.83 9.11
C ILE A 107 -5.43 18.48 10.50
N ALA A 108 -4.69 19.57 10.72
CA ALA A 108 -4.71 20.29 11.98
C ALA A 108 -6.08 20.91 12.29
N LYS A 109 -6.80 21.42 11.28
CA LYS A 109 -8.20 21.90 11.43
C LYS A 109 -9.13 20.75 11.84
N CYS A 110 -9.03 19.60 11.18
CA CYS A 110 -9.80 18.41 11.54
C CYS A 110 -9.56 17.99 13.00
N LYS A 111 -8.29 17.89 13.42
CA LYS A 111 -7.93 17.52 14.80
C LYS A 111 -8.51 18.49 15.82
N ARG A 112 -8.42 19.82 15.59
CA ARG A 112 -9.00 20.84 16.48
C ARG A 112 -10.53 20.76 16.58
N ALA A 113 -11.20 20.30 15.52
CA ALA A 113 -12.64 20.07 15.50
C ALA A 113 -13.07 18.73 16.14
N GLY A 114 -12.13 17.96 16.70
CA GLY A 114 -12.42 16.64 17.27
C GLY A 114 -12.52 15.51 16.22
N ILE A 115 -12.15 15.78 14.97
CA ILE A 115 -12.18 14.79 13.89
C ILE A 115 -10.86 14.00 13.87
N THR A 116 -10.96 12.69 14.03
CA THR A 116 -9.79 11.80 13.96
C THR A 116 -9.52 11.38 12.51
N VAL A 117 -8.43 11.89 11.93
CA VAL A 117 -8.00 11.50 10.58
C VAL A 117 -7.17 10.20 10.61
N ARG A 118 -7.45 9.31 9.66
CA ARG A 118 -6.76 8.02 9.48
C ARG A 118 -6.33 7.85 8.02
N MET A 119 -5.09 7.39 7.80
CA MET A 119 -4.56 7.05 6.48
C MET A 119 -4.79 5.56 6.19
N VAL A 120 -5.35 5.25 5.02
CA VAL A 120 -5.54 3.88 4.55
C VAL A 120 -5.01 3.76 3.12
N THR A 121 -3.85 3.12 2.95
CA THR A 121 -3.08 3.13 1.69
C THR A 121 -2.55 1.74 1.30
N GLY A 122 -2.31 1.55 0.00
CA GLY A 122 -1.61 0.38 -0.54
C GLY A 122 -0.08 0.46 -0.41
N ASP A 123 0.47 1.61 0.00
CA ASP A 123 1.91 1.79 0.19
C ASP A 123 2.46 0.94 1.34
N ASN A 124 3.79 0.79 1.38
CA ASN A 124 4.45 0.11 2.49
C ASN A 124 4.29 0.91 3.79
N ILE A 125 4.45 0.22 4.93
CA ILE A 125 4.24 0.82 6.24
C ILE A 125 5.23 1.95 6.59
N ASN A 126 6.47 1.91 6.10
CA ASN A 126 7.48 2.93 6.37
C ASN A 126 7.15 4.22 5.60
N THR A 127 6.86 4.10 4.30
CA THR A 127 6.39 5.20 3.44
C THR A 127 5.11 5.82 4.01
N ALA A 128 4.12 5.00 4.35
CA ALA A 128 2.86 5.48 4.91
C ALA A 128 3.06 6.22 6.24
N ARG A 129 3.94 5.71 7.13
CA ARG A 129 4.26 6.36 8.41
C ARG A 129 5.00 7.68 8.21
N ALA A 130 5.95 7.74 7.28
CA ALA A 130 6.68 8.96 6.94
C ALA A 130 5.72 10.04 6.42
N ILE A 131 4.85 9.70 5.46
CA ILE A 131 3.83 10.61 4.92
C ILE A 131 2.84 11.01 6.01
N ALA A 132 2.34 10.06 6.82
CA ALA A 132 1.41 10.36 7.91
C ALA A 132 2.03 11.30 8.97
N THR A 133 3.33 11.21 9.21
CA THR A 133 4.05 12.13 10.10
C THR A 133 4.20 13.51 9.45
N LYS A 134 4.60 13.58 8.17
CA LYS A 134 4.69 14.83 7.38
C LYS A 134 3.34 15.57 7.31
N CYS A 135 2.23 14.83 7.16
CA CYS A 135 0.87 15.39 7.15
C CYS A 135 0.34 15.76 8.56
N GLY A 136 1.05 15.40 9.63
CA GLY A 136 0.59 15.61 11.00
C GLY A 136 -0.57 14.69 11.41
N ILE A 137 -0.78 13.56 10.73
CA ILE A 137 -1.70 12.50 11.18
C ILE A 137 -1.11 11.81 12.41
N LEU A 138 0.15 11.41 12.31
CA LEU A 138 0.97 10.91 13.42
C LEU A 138 1.75 12.06 14.05
N THR A 139 1.78 12.11 15.38
CA THR A 139 2.64 13.03 16.13
C THR A 139 3.72 12.22 16.84
N PRO A 140 5.00 12.63 16.79
CA PRO A 140 6.05 11.94 17.55
C PRO A 140 5.71 11.88 19.04
N GLY A 141 5.80 10.69 19.63
CA GLY A 141 5.47 10.43 21.03
C GLY A 141 4.04 9.99 21.30
N ASP A 142 3.14 10.04 20.31
CA ASP A 142 1.79 9.48 20.45
C ASP A 142 1.82 7.95 20.45
N ASP A 143 1.06 7.33 21.36
CA ASP A 143 0.90 5.87 21.43
C ASP A 143 -0.14 5.36 20.40
N LEU A 144 0.08 5.67 19.11
CA LEU A 144 -0.84 5.38 17.99
C LEU A 144 -0.35 4.21 17.12
N LEU A 145 -1.30 3.43 16.60
CA LEU A 145 -0.99 2.21 15.87
C LEU A 145 -0.86 2.46 14.36
N CYS A 146 0.15 1.82 13.77
CA CYS A 146 0.35 1.67 12.34
C CYS A 146 0.40 0.17 12.04
N LEU A 147 -0.50 -0.32 11.19
CA LEU A 147 -0.59 -1.75 10.85
C LEU A 147 -0.51 -1.95 9.33
N GLU A 148 0.02 -3.09 8.91
CA GLU A 148 -0.19 -3.58 7.54
C GLU A 148 -1.49 -4.37 7.45
N GLY A 149 -2.14 -4.40 6.28
CA GLY A 149 -3.41 -5.10 6.05
C GLY A 149 -3.38 -6.57 6.50
N LYS A 150 -2.28 -7.28 6.25
CA LYS A 150 -2.11 -8.68 6.70
C LYS A 150 -2.20 -8.80 8.23
N GLU A 151 -1.52 -7.91 8.95
CA GLU A 151 -1.51 -7.92 10.41
C GLU A 151 -2.86 -7.49 10.97
N PHE A 152 -3.46 -6.44 10.40
CA PHE A 152 -4.82 -6.02 10.75
C PHE A 152 -5.83 -7.17 10.63
N ASN A 153 -5.83 -7.90 9.51
CA ASN A 153 -6.72 -9.05 9.33
C ASN A 153 -6.42 -10.19 10.30
N ARG A 154 -5.16 -10.43 10.65
CA ARG A 154 -4.79 -11.46 11.64
C ARG A 154 -5.32 -11.13 13.03
N LEU A 155 -5.32 -9.86 13.40
CA LEU A 155 -5.75 -9.42 14.72
C LEU A 155 -7.27 -9.39 14.89
N ILE A 156 -8.03 -9.13 13.82
CA ILE A 156 -9.48 -8.95 13.90
C ILE A 156 -10.28 -10.16 13.46
N ARG A 157 -9.65 -11.24 12.98
CA ARG A 157 -10.36 -12.39 12.43
C ARG A 157 -10.15 -13.64 13.27
N ASN A 158 -11.23 -14.40 13.43
CA ASN A 158 -11.21 -15.71 14.07
C ASN A 158 -10.62 -16.80 13.15
N GLU A 159 -10.55 -18.02 13.67
CA GLU A 159 -10.06 -19.21 12.94
C GLU A 159 -10.86 -19.52 11.66
N LYS A 160 -12.11 -19.05 11.56
CA LYS A 160 -12.97 -19.18 10.38
C LYS A 160 -12.76 -18.06 9.35
N GLY A 161 -11.91 -17.08 9.66
CA GLY A 161 -11.65 -15.92 8.83
C GLY A 161 -12.74 -14.85 8.89
N GLU A 162 -13.65 -14.92 9.85
CA GLU A 162 -14.73 -13.94 10.05
C GLU A 162 -14.22 -12.81 10.95
N VAL A 163 -14.72 -11.58 10.73
CA VAL A 163 -14.31 -10.41 11.52
C VAL A 163 -15.00 -10.44 12.88
N GLU A 164 -14.20 -10.41 13.95
CA GLU A 164 -14.64 -10.28 15.33
C GLU A 164 -14.65 -8.81 15.71
N GLN A 165 -15.86 -8.26 15.89
CA GLN A 165 -16.05 -6.84 16.19
C GLN A 165 -15.33 -6.40 17.47
N GLU A 166 -15.31 -7.25 18.50
CA GLU A 166 -14.64 -6.97 19.78
C GLU A 166 -13.12 -6.78 19.64
N GLU A 167 -12.47 -7.53 18.76
CA GLU A 167 -11.04 -7.37 18.50
C GLU A 167 -10.76 -6.11 17.67
N LEU A 168 -11.61 -5.82 16.69
CA LEU A 168 -11.53 -4.57 15.94
C LEU A 168 -11.70 -3.35 16.85
N ASP A 169 -12.62 -3.44 17.82
CA ASP A 169 -12.93 -2.42 18.83
C ASP A 169 -11.75 -2.07 19.75
N LYS A 170 -10.84 -3.03 19.98
CA LYS A 170 -9.58 -2.78 20.71
C LYS A 170 -8.55 -2.01 19.88
N ILE A 171 -8.66 -2.04 18.55
CA ILE A 171 -7.61 -1.59 17.62
C ILE A 171 -7.96 -0.24 16.98
N TRP A 172 -9.17 -0.11 16.42
CA TRP A 172 -9.54 1.05 15.60
C TRP A 172 -9.43 2.42 16.33
N PRO A 173 -9.63 2.54 17.66
CA PRO A 173 -9.48 3.83 18.34
C PRO A 173 -8.06 4.39 18.22
N ARG A 174 -7.06 3.50 18.30
CA ARG A 174 -5.63 3.84 18.25
C ARG A 174 -5.03 3.75 16.84
N LEU A 175 -5.66 3.00 15.93
CA LEU A 175 -5.21 2.89 14.55
C LEU A 175 -5.26 4.24 13.83
N ARG A 176 -4.12 4.65 13.25
CA ARG A 176 -3.99 5.86 12.42
C ARG A 176 -3.53 5.58 11.01
N VAL A 177 -2.74 4.53 10.81
CA VAL A 177 -2.24 4.14 9.50
C VAL A 177 -2.52 2.67 9.26
N LEU A 178 -3.26 2.37 8.18
CA LEU A 178 -3.41 1.03 7.64
C LEU A 178 -2.72 0.98 6.28
N ALA A 179 -1.53 0.41 6.25
CA ALA A 179 -0.67 0.28 5.06
C ALA A 179 -0.90 -1.06 4.36
N ARG A 180 -0.46 -1.19 3.11
CA ARG A 180 -0.70 -2.36 2.23
C ARG A 180 -2.15 -2.86 2.28
N SER A 181 -3.10 -1.94 2.42
CA SER A 181 -4.51 -2.29 2.57
C SER A 181 -5.07 -2.73 1.21
N SER A 182 -5.76 -3.87 1.20
CA SER A 182 -6.62 -4.25 0.09
C SER A 182 -7.94 -3.45 0.10
N PRO A 183 -8.69 -3.39 -1.01
CA PRO A 183 -10.04 -2.80 -1.03
C PRO A 183 -10.96 -3.35 0.06
N THR A 184 -10.86 -4.66 0.34
CA THR A 184 -11.61 -5.33 1.40
C THR A 184 -11.19 -4.90 2.80
N ASP A 185 -9.92 -4.57 3.02
CA ASP A 185 -9.44 -4.08 4.32
C ASP A 185 -10.01 -2.70 4.62
N LYS A 186 -10.03 -1.82 3.60
CA LYS A 186 -10.62 -0.48 3.72
C LYS A 186 -12.10 -0.56 4.10
N HIS A 187 -12.84 -1.42 3.40
CA HIS A 187 -14.25 -1.65 3.68
C HIS A 187 -14.47 -2.21 5.09
N THR A 188 -13.68 -3.23 5.48
CA THR A 188 -13.76 -3.85 6.81
C THR A 188 -13.53 -2.83 7.92
N LEU A 189 -12.50 -1.98 7.80
CA LEU A 189 -12.23 -0.94 8.79
C LEU A 189 -13.38 0.07 8.90
N VAL A 190 -13.88 0.57 7.77
CA VAL A 190 -14.99 1.53 7.75
C VAL A 190 -16.26 0.94 8.35
N LYS A 191 -16.62 -0.28 7.94
CA LYS A 191 -17.75 -1.00 8.52
C LYS A 191 -17.56 -1.20 10.03
N GLY A 192 -16.39 -1.65 10.44
CA GLY A 192 -16.08 -1.91 11.85
C GLY A 192 -16.20 -0.67 12.72
N ILE A 193 -15.74 0.50 12.25
CA ILE A 193 -15.90 1.77 13.00
C ILE A 193 -17.37 2.19 13.09
N ILE A 194 -18.14 2.03 12.00
CA ILE A 194 -19.57 2.37 11.96
C ILE A 194 -20.40 1.48 12.89
N ASP A 195 -20.08 0.18 12.90
CA ASP A 195 -20.79 -0.83 13.68
C ASP A 195 -20.27 -0.90 15.13
N SER A 196 -19.15 -0.23 15.45
CA SER A 196 -18.55 -0.18 16.78
C SER A 196 -19.45 0.50 17.80
N THR A 197 -19.47 -0.06 19.01
CA THR A 197 -20.14 0.49 20.19
C THR A 197 -19.14 1.08 21.20
N VAL A 198 -17.86 1.19 20.84
CA VAL A 198 -16.84 1.82 21.70
C VAL A 198 -17.06 3.33 21.73
N GLY A 199 -17.37 3.83 22.92
CA GLY A 199 -17.70 5.24 23.17
C GLY A 199 -19.20 5.45 23.40
N GLU A 200 -19.57 6.63 23.89
CA GLU A 200 -20.99 6.93 24.21
C GLU A 200 -21.84 7.19 22.96
N GLN A 201 -21.20 7.48 21.83
CA GLN A 201 -21.87 7.87 20.58
C GLN A 201 -21.34 7.06 19.40
N ARG A 202 -22.25 6.73 18.48
CA ARG A 202 -21.91 6.16 17.19
C ARG A 202 -20.97 7.10 16.44
N GLN A 203 -19.89 6.53 15.89
CA GLN A 203 -18.97 7.28 15.04
C GLN A 203 -19.56 7.51 13.65
N VAL A 204 -19.46 8.74 13.16
CA VAL A 204 -19.81 9.09 11.77
C VAL A 204 -18.54 9.05 10.95
N VAL A 205 -18.51 8.21 9.91
CA VAL A 205 -17.30 7.96 9.11
C VAL A 205 -17.42 8.61 7.74
N ALA A 206 -16.49 9.51 7.46
CA ALA A 206 -16.25 10.02 6.11
C ALA A 206 -15.07 9.29 5.46
N VAL A 207 -15.19 8.95 4.18
CA VAL A 207 -14.12 8.31 3.39
C VAL A 207 -13.82 9.17 2.17
N THR A 208 -12.55 9.47 1.95
CA THR A 208 -12.06 10.12 0.73
C THR A 208 -11.33 9.08 -0.12
N GLY A 209 -11.61 9.03 -1.42
CA GLY A 209 -10.95 8.10 -2.34
C GLY A 209 -11.09 8.51 -3.80
N ASP A 210 -10.18 8.04 -4.64
CA ASP A 210 -10.11 8.34 -6.07
C ASP A 210 -10.35 7.09 -6.94
N GLY A 211 -10.16 5.88 -6.41
CA GLY A 211 -10.14 4.66 -7.21
C GLY A 211 -11.36 3.75 -7.11
N THR A 212 -11.43 2.80 -8.04
CA THR A 212 -12.25 1.57 -7.92
C THR A 212 -11.96 0.81 -6.62
N ASN A 213 -10.71 0.86 -6.15
CA ASN A 213 -10.26 0.25 -4.90
C ASN A 213 -10.94 0.82 -3.65
N ASP A 214 -11.42 2.07 -3.69
CA ASP A 214 -12.11 2.72 -2.57
C ASP A 214 -13.63 2.59 -2.66
N GLY A 215 -14.16 2.13 -3.79
CA GLY A 215 -15.60 2.04 -4.07
C GLY A 215 -16.41 1.35 -2.96
N PRO A 216 -16.01 0.15 -2.49
CA PRO A 216 -16.71 -0.53 -1.40
C PRO A 216 -16.68 0.23 -0.06
N ALA A 217 -15.60 0.93 0.25
CA ALA A 217 -15.45 1.73 1.47
C ALA A 217 -16.27 3.03 1.37
N LEU A 218 -16.18 3.72 0.24
CA LEU A 218 -16.94 4.94 -0.06
C LEU A 218 -18.46 4.72 0.02
N LYS A 219 -18.94 3.56 -0.46
CA LYS A 219 -20.36 3.19 -0.38
C LYS A 219 -20.83 2.88 1.03
N LYS A 220 -19.95 2.33 1.87
CA LYS A 220 -20.28 1.94 3.25
C LYS A 220 -20.20 3.10 4.23
N ALA A 221 -19.37 4.10 3.94
CA ALA A 221 -19.22 5.32 4.73
C ALA A 221 -20.56 6.07 4.92
N ASP A 222 -20.68 6.84 6.00
CA ASP A 222 -21.79 7.78 6.17
C ASP A 222 -21.76 8.86 5.09
N VAL A 223 -20.55 9.33 4.77
CA VAL A 223 -20.28 10.32 3.72
C VAL A 223 -19.09 9.85 2.89
N GLY A 224 -19.28 9.68 1.59
CA GLY A 224 -18.19 9.40 0.65
C GLY A 224 -17.76 10.65 -0.10
N PHE A 225 -16.46 10.88 -0.23
CA PHE A 225 -15.88 11.93 -1.06
C PHE A 225 -15.09 11.28 -2.20
N ALA A 226 -15.62 11.40 -3.42
CA ALA A 226 -14.97 10.88 -4.61
C ALA A 226 -14.22 12.01 -5.32
N MET A 227 -12.97 11.77 -5.71
CA MET A 227 -12.18 12.75 -6.48
C MET A 227 -12.68 12.80 -7.93
N GLY A 228 -13.18 13.96 -8.39
CA GLY A 228 -13.90 14.10 -9.66
C GLY A 228 -13.03 14.07 -10.93
N ILE A 229 -11.81 14.62 -10.87
CA ILE A 229 -10.93 14.76 -12.04
C ILE A 229 -10.01 13.54 -12.22
N ALA A 230 -9.45 13.01 -11.13
CA ALA A 230 -8.56 11.85 -11.15
C ALA A 230 -9.29 10.51 -10.94
N GLY A 231 -10.60 10.53 -10.64
CA GLY A 231 -11.32 9.35 -10.20
C GLY A 231 -11.94 8.52 -11.31
N THR A 232 -11.77 7.20 -11.22
CA THR A 232 -12.38 6.21 -12.12
C THR A 232 -13.90 6.10 -11.91
N ASP A 233 -14.68 5.87 -12.98
CA ASP A 233 -16.15 5.88 -12.96
C ASP A 233 -16.81 4.90 -11.97
N GLY A 234 -16.08 3.87 -11.50
CA GLY A 234 -16.55 2.95 -10.47
C GLY A 234 -16.92 3.62 -9.13
N GLY A 235 -16.44 4.85 -8.90
CA GLY A 235 -16.74 5.66 -7.72
C GLY A 235 -17.91 6.64 -7.86
N LYS A 236 -18.60 6.75 -9.01
CA LYS A 236 -19.59 7.81 -9.28
C LYS A 236 -21.07 7.41 -9.07
N GLY A 237 -21.34 6.16 -8.68
CA GLY A 237 -22.69 5.59 -8.70
C GLY A 237 -23.45 5.52 -7.36
N ALA A 238 -22.92 6.05 -6.25
CA ALA A 238 -23.57 5.91 -4.94
C ALA A 238 -24.30 7.18 -4.49
N ARG A 239 -25.53 7.04 -3.97
CA ARG A 239 -26.42 8.13 -3.55
C ARG A 239 -25.91 9.00 -2.38
N LYS A 240 -24.75 8.69 -1.78
CA LYS A 240 -24.13 9.39 -0.64
C LYS A 240 -22.70 9.88 -0.93
N GLN A 241 -22.38 10.11 -2.20
CA GLN A 241 -21.07 10.58 -2.62
C GLN A 241 -21.11 12.05 -3.02
N ILE A 242 -20.21 12.83 -2.44
CA ILE A 242 -19.90 14.19 -2.87
C ILE A 242 -18.69 14.09 -3.80
N ILE A 243 -18.84 14.57 -5.02
CA ILE A 243 -17.73 14.66 -5.98
C ILE A 243 -17.00 15.98 -5.69
N ILE A 244 -15.74 15.88 -5.29
CA ILE A 244 -14.87 17.06 -5.10
C ILE A 244 -14.05 17.25 -6.38
N THR A 245 -14.27 18.37 -7.06
CA THR A 245 -13.53 18.81 -8.26
C THR A 245 -12.19 19.43 -7.92
#